data_AF-A0A0R0K9H9-F1
#
_entry.id   AF-A0A0R0K9H9-F1
#
_cell.length_a   1.000
_cell.length_b   1.000
_cell.length_c   1.000
_cell.angle_alpha   90.00
_cell.angle_beta   90.00
_cell.angle_gamma   90.00
#
_symmetry.space_group_name_H-M   'P 1'
#
loop_
_entity.id
_entity.type
_entity.pdbx_description
1 polymer ?
#
loop_
_entity_poly.entity_id
_entity_poly.type
_entity_poly.pdbx_seq_one_letter_code
_entity_poly.pdbx_strand_id
1 'polypeptide(L)'
;VTYALLMVGEDLDKNVDVKNILVEMGTYFQDDYLDCFGDTQTIGKIGTDIEDFKCSWLIVKAVELSNEQQKKVLQALYNELNLQEYESGSYAKVVSSIEAHPSKAVQAVLKSFLAKIYKRQK
;
A
#
# COMPACT_ATOMS: atom_id res chain seq x y z
N VAL A 1 4.64 14.26 -1.98
CA VAL A 1 3.16 14.40 -1.92
C VAL A 1 2.77 15.80 -1.45
N THR A 2 3.20 16.23 -0.26
CA THR A 2 2.89 17.56 0.33
C THR A 2 3.08 18.72 -0.65
N TYR A 3 4.25 18.80 -1.31
CA TYR A 3 4.49 19.83 -2.32
C TYR A 3 3.54 19.74 -3.53
N ALA A 4 3.20 18.54 -4.00
CA ALA A 4 2.29 18.39 -5.15
C ALA A 4 0.85 18.81 -4.80
N LEU A 5 0.40 18.58 -3.56
CA LEU A 5 -0.91 19.01 -3.07
C LEU A 5 -0.96 20.52 -2.82
N LEU A 6 0.09 21.09 -2.25
CA LEU A 6 0.25 22.55 -2.12
C LEU A 6 0.17 23.25 -3.49
N MET A 7 0.77 22.66 -4.52
CA MET A 7 0.71 23.19 -5.89
C MET A 7 -0.69 23.10 -6.53
N VAL A 8 -1.56 22.21 -6.03
CA VAL A 8 -2.99 22.16 -6.40
C VAL A 8 -3.82 23.20 -5.61
N GLY A 9 -3.20 23.91 -4.67
CA GLY A 9 -3.88 24.87 -3.79
C GLY A 9 -4.52 24.22 -2.57
N GLU A 10 -4.17 22.96 -2.29
CA GLU A 10 -4.77 22.18 -1.21
C GLU A 10 -3.87 22.23 0.04
N ASP A 11 -4.45 22.71 1.13
CA ASP A 11 -3.83 22.75 2.44
C ASP A 11 -4.12 21.41 3.16
N LEU A 12 -3.08 20.63 3.43
CA LEU A 12 -3.21 19.31 4.08
C LEU A 12 -3.80 19.41 5.49
N ASP A 13 -3.54 20.50 6.21
CA ASP A 13 -4.05 20.68 7.57
C ASP A 13 -5.55 21.01 7.57
N LYS A 14 -6.09 21.46 6.43
CA LYS A 14 -7.53 21.73 6.25
C LYS A 14 -8.28 20.58 5.58
N ASN A 15 -7.60 19.70 4.88
CA ASN A 15 -8.20 18.60 4.12
C ASN A 15 -8.02 17.26 4.84
N VAL A 16 -8.87 17.02 5.84
CA VAL A 16 -8.91 15.78 6.62
C VAL A 16 -9.06 14.55 5.71
N ASP A 17 -9.87 14.65 4.65
CA ASP A 17 -10.10 13.55 3.72
C ASP A 17 -8.83 13.15 2.96
N VAL A 18 -8.05 14.13 2.49
CA VAL A 18 -6.77 13.85 1.82
C VAL A 18 -5.78 13.22 2.78
N LYS A 19 -5.73 13.69 4.03
CA LYS A 19 -4.89 13.09 5.06
C LYS A 19 -5.30 11.63 5.33
N ASN A 20 -6.59 11.34 5.42
CA ASN A 20 -7.09 9.98 5.62
C ASN A 20 -6.71 9.06 4.44
N ILE A 21 -6.88 9.51 3.20
CA ILE A 21 -6.48 8.74 2.01
C ILE A 21 -4.96 8.50 2.00
N LEU A 22 -4.15 9.50 2.36
CA LEU A 22 -2.70 9.34 2.45
C LEU A 22 -2.27 8.42 3.58
N VAL A 23 -3.00 8.42 4.70
CA VAL A 23 -2.81 7.46 5.78
C VAL A 23 -3.19 6.07 5.29
N GLU A 24 -4.32 5.86 4.61
CA GLU A 24 -4.69 4.55 4.04
C GLU A 24 -3.62 4.04 3.04
N MET A 25 -3.13 4.91 2.15
CA MET A 25 -2.02 4.61 1.24
C MET A 25 -0.72 4.28 1.98
N GLY A 26 -0.46 4.99 3.09
CA GLY A 26 0.72 4.80 3.93
C GLY A 26 0.65 3.51 4.73
N THR A 27 -0.48 3.24 5.37
CA THR A 27 -0.78 2.02 6.13
C THR A 27 -0.60 0.79 5.26
N TYR A 28 -1.14 0.79 4.03
CA TYR A 28 -0.91 -0.31 3.08
C TYR A 28 0.58 -0.63 2.83
N PHE A 29 1.52 0.31 3.04
CA PHE A 29 2.98 0.05 2.90
C PHE A 29 3.75 -0.04 4.21
N GLN A 30 3.31 0.66 5.26
CA GLN A 30 4.00 0.73 6.55
C GLN A 30 3.58 -0.42 7.47
N ASP A 31 2.34 -0.91 7.42
CA ASP A 31 1.90 -2.09 8.19
C ASP A 31 2.78 -3.29 7.84
N ASP A 32 3.01 -3.57 6.55
CA ASP A 32 3.86 -4.68 6.11
C ASP A 32 5.23 -4.71 6.83
N TYR A 33 5.83 -3.55 7.09
CA TYR A 33 7.11 -3.45 7.78
C TYR A 33 6.95 -3.48 9.31
N LEU A 34 6.04 -2.69 9.86
CA LEU A 34 5.83 -2.59 11.31
C LEU A 34 5.24 -3.88 11.89
N ASP A 35 4.33 -4.56 11.20
CA ASP A 35 3.76 -5.82 11.68
C ASP A 35 4.74 -7.00 11.53
N CYS A 36 5.65 -6.96 10.55
CA CYS A 36 6.69 -7.99 10.43
C CYS A 36 7.88 -7.79 11.37
N PHE A 37 8.30 -6.55 11.61
CA PHE A 37 9.56 -6.24 12.30
C PHE A 37 9.41 -5.38 13.55
N GLY A 38 8.24 -4.78 13.76
CA GLY A 38 8.00 -3.95 14.92
C GLY A 38 7.87 -4.80 16.17
N ASP A 39 8.46 -4.30 17.25
CA ASP A 39 8.36 -4.96 18.54
C ASP A 39 6.91 -4.90 19.06
N THR A 40 6.35 -6.06 19.39
CA THR A 40 5.02 -6.22 20.00
C THR A 40 4.83 -5.32 21.23
N GLN A 41 5.89 -5.05 22.01
CA GLN A 41 5.81 -4.14 23.16
C GLN A 41 5.63 -2.66 22.75
N THR A 42 6.11 -2.30 21.56
CA THR A 42 6.03 -0.94 21.00
C THR A 42 4.71 -0.72 20.25
N ILE A 43 4.19 -1.73 19.54
CA ILE A 43 2.95 -1.64 18.75
C ILE A 43 1.70 -1.93 19.58
N GLY A 44 1.83 -2.72 20.67
CA GLY A 44 0.71 -3.07 21.55
C GLY A 44 -0.28 -4.08 20.95
N LYS A 45 0.05 -4.69 19.82
CA LYS A 45 -0.73 -5.74 19.15
C LYS A 45 0.18 -6.87 18.70
N ILE A 46 -0.34 -8.09 18.65
CA ILE A 46 0.30 -9.21 17.97
C ILE A 46 0.02 -9.01 16.47
N GLY A 47 1.07 -8.85 15.65
CA GLY A 47 0.92 -8.75 14.21
C GLY A 47 0.36 -10.05 13.64
N THR A 48 -0.91 -10.06 13.23
CA THR A 48 -1.53 -11.21 12.55
C THR A 48 -1.35 -11.12 11.04
N ASP A 49 -0.74 -10.06 10.53
CA ASP A 49 -0.73 -9.77 9.09
C ASP A 49 0.06 -10.79 8.24
N ILE A 50 1.04 -11.50 8.82
CA ILE A 50 1.65 -12.67 8.16
C ILE A 50 0.63 -13.82 8.04
N GLU A 51 -0.16 -14.06 9.09
CA GLU A 51 -1.21 -15.09 9.11
C GLU A 51 -2.39 -14.70 8.20
N ASP A 52 -2.71 -13.40 8.13
CA ASP A 52 -3.74 -12.82 7.27
C ASP A 52 -3.23 -12.57 5.83
N PHE A 53 -1.98 -12.93 5.54
CA PHE A 53 -1.34 -12.79 4.23
C PHE A 53 -1.33 -11.35 3.68
N LYS A 54 -1.27 -10.34 4.56
CA LYS A 54 -1.30 -8.92 4.17
C LYS A 54 0.07 -8.38 3.75
N CYS A 55 1.17 -9.05 4.12
CA CYS A 55 2.55 -8.61 3.87
C CYS A 55 3.05 -8.79 2.42
N SER A 56 2.32 -8.23 1.45
CA SER A 56 2.61 -8.33 0.01
C SER A 56 4.01 -7.81 -0.36
N TRP A 57 4.49 -6.77 0.31
CA TRP A 57 5.82 -6.19 0.05
C TRP A 57 6.96 -7.17 0.33
N LEU A 58 6.82 -8.07 1.31
CA LEU A 58 7.83 -9.09 1.59
C LEU A 58 7.98 -10.07 0.44
N ILE A 59 6.88 -10.47 -0.22
CA ILE A 59 6.95 -11.32 -1.41
C ILE A 59 7.63 -10.57 -2.55
N VAL A 60 7.31 -9.29 -2.75
CA VAL A 60 8.01 -8.46 -3.76
C VAL A 60 9.51 -8.41 -3.50
N LYS A 61 9.92 -8.22 -2.23
CA LYS A 61 11.34 -8.22 -1.84
C LYS A 61 12.00 -9.58 -1.97
N ALA A 62 11.31 -10.64 -1.61
CA ALA A 62 11.80 -12.01 -1.81
C ALA A 62 12.00 -12.29 -3.31
N VAL A 63 11.10 -11.82 -4.19
CA VAL A 63 11.23 -11.95 -5.65
C VAL A 63 12.42 -11.14 -6.19
N GLU A 64 12.70 -9.96 -5.64
CA GLU A 64 13.87 -9.15 -6.02
C GLU A 64 15.21 -9.81 -5.66
N LEU A 65 15.28 -10.51 -4.53
CA LEU A 65 16.50 -11.13 -4.00
C LEU A 65 16.68 -12.60 -4.40
N SER A 66 15.66 -13.21 -5.00
CA SER A 66 15.65 -14.64 -5.29
C SER A 66 16.26 -15.01 -6.63
N ASN A 67 16.83 -16.21 -6.68
CA ASN A 67 17.17 -16.87 -7.94
C ASN A 67 15.93 -17.44 -8.65
N GLU A 68 16.08 -17.89 -9.90
CA GLU A 68 14.98 -18.41 -10.72
C GLU A 68 14.22 -19.57 -10.08
N GLN A 69 14.88 -20.44 -9.30
CA GLN A 69 14.22 -21.54 -8.61
C GLN A 69 13.37 -21.04 -7.44
N GLN A 70 13.92 -20.12 -6.64
CA GLN A 70 13.21 -19.48 -5.54
C GLN A 70 12.04 -18.62 -6.02
N LYS A 71 12.16 -17.92 -7.17
CA LYS A 71 11.05 -17.18 -7.79
C LYS A 71 9.86 -18.07 -8.10
N LYS A 72 10.08 -19.29 -8.59
CA LYS A 72 8.99 -20.25 -8.85
C LYS A 72 8.24 -20.63 -7.57
N VAL A 73 8.97 -20.83 -6.47
CA VAL A 73 8.37 -21.13 -5.16
C VAL A 73 7.56 -19.92 -4.66
N LEU A 74 8.13 -18.71 -4.75
CA LEU A 74 7.45 -17.49 -4.36
C LEU A 74 6.20 -17.22 -5.21
N GLN A 75 6.24 -17.52 -6.51
CA GLN A 75 5.09 -17.38 -7.40
C GLN A 75 3.99 -18.40 -7.07
N ALA A 76 4.37 -19.64 -6.72
CA ALA A 76 3.42 -20.64 -6.26
C ALA A 76 2.72 -20.20 -4.96
N LEU A 77 3.49 -19.72 -3.98
CA LEU A 77 2.96 -19.16 -2.74
C LEU A 77 2.05 -17.95 -2.99
N TYR A 78 2.46 -17.05 -3.88
CA TYR A 78 1.65 -15.87 -4.23
C TYR A 78 0.26 -16.24 -4.76
N ASN A 79 0.17 -17.32 -5.54
CA ASN A 79 -1.08 -17.83 -6.06
C ASN A 79 -1.87 -18.63 -5.01
N GLU A 80 -1.21 -19.51 -4.26
CA GLU A 80 -1.85 -20.34 -3.22
C GLU A 80 -2.51 -19.49 -2.13
N LEU A 81 -1.86 -18.38 -1.78
CA LEU A 81 -2.32 -17.43 -0.77
C LEU A 81 -3.32 -16.40 -1.32
N ASN A 82 -3.69 -16.48 -2.60
CA ASN A 82 -4.56 -15.52 -3.29
C ASN A 82 -4.13 -14.05 -3.09
N LEU A 83 -2.82 -13.78 -2.99
CA LEU A 83 -2.30 -12.43 -2.74
C LEU A 83 -2.70 -11.45 -3.85
N GLN A 84 -2.89 -11.95 -5.07
CA GLN A 84 -3.42 -11.15 -6.18
C GLN A 84 -4.80 -10.57 -5.86
N GLU A 85 -5.69 -11.35 -5.24
CA GLU A 85 -7.02 -10.90 -4.87
C GLU A 85 -6.92 -9.85 -3.76
N TYR A 86 -6.10 -10.11 -2.75
CA TYR A 86 -5.83 -9.16 -1.66
C TYR A 86 -5.31 -7.82 -2.18
N GLU A 87 -4.25 -7.83 -3.01
CA GLU A 87 -3.69 -6.60 -3.61
C GLU A 87 -4.74 -5.85 -4.42
N SER A 88 -5.53 -6.58 -5.22
CA SER A 88 -6.58 -5.97 -6.04
C SER A 88 -7.69 -5.32 -5.20
N GLY A 89 -8.08 -5.96 -4.10
CA GLY A 89 -9.10 -5.46 -3.18
C GLY A 89 -8.61 -4.23 -2.40
N SER A 90 -7.38 -4.26 -1.90
CA SER A 90 -6.77 -3.12 -1.23
C SER A 90 -6.57 -1.94 -2.19
N TYR A 91 -6.12 -2.20 -3.42
CA TYR A 91 -6.04 -1.17 -4.46
C TYR A 91 -7.41 -0.57 -4.79
N ALA A 92 -8.45 -1.40 -4.95
CA ALA A 92 -9.81 -0.94 -5.23
C ALA A 92 -10.38 -0.06 -4.10
N LYS A 93 -10.08 -0.39 -2.82
CA LYS A 93 -10.45 0.45 -1.68
C LYS A 93 -9.81 1.83 -1.76
N VAL A 94 -8.49 1.89 -1.98
CA VAL A 94 -7.77 3.16 -2.09
C VAL A 94 -8.27 3.98 -3.29
N VAL A 95 -8.51 3.35 -4.44
CA VAL A 95 -9.10 4.02 -5.61
C VAL A 95 -10.48 4.59 -5.26
N SER A 96 -11.32 3.83 -4.56
CA SER A 96 -12.65 4.27 -4.14
C SER A 96 -12.57 5.48 -3.20
N SER A 97 -11.67 5.45 -2.21
CA SER A 97 -11.42 6.59 -1.31
C SER A 97 -10.94 7.83 -2.07
N ILE A 98 -10.06 7.66 -3.06
CA ILE A 98 -9.62 8.76 -3.92
C ILE A 98 -10.78 9.32 -4.74
N GLU A 99 -11.62 8.47 -5.34
CA GLU A 99 -12.72 8.91 -6.19
C GLU A 99 -13.85 9.59 -5.44
N ALA A 100 -14.03 9.28 -4.15
CA ALA A 100 -14.95 9.98 -3.26
C ALA A 100 -14.55 11.45 -3.00
N HIS A 101 -13.28 11.81 -3.21
CA HIS A 101 -12.81 13.18 -2.98
C HIS A 101 -13.40 14.18 -4.00
N PRO A 102 -13.97 15.33 -3.61
CA PRO A 102 -14.68 16.23 -4.54
C PRO A 102 -13.76 16.89 -5.58
N SER A 103 -12.52 17.21 -5.22
CA SER A 103 -11.56 17.90 -6.10
C SER A 103 -10.95 16.96 -7.13
N LYS A 104 -11.26 17.17 -8.42
CA LYS A 104 -10.68 16.40 -9.54
C LYS A 104 -9.16 16.54 -9.66
N ALA A 105 -8.63 17.70 -9.28
CA ALA A 105 -7.18 17.93 -9.27
C ALA A 105 -6.50 17.07 -8.20
N VAL A 106 -7.09 16.98 -7.00
CA VAL A 106 -6.63 16.07 -5.95
C VAL A 106 -6.74 14.61 -6.38
N GLN A 107 -7.88 14.22 -6.98
CA GLN A 107 -8.03 12.86 -7.52
C GLN A 107 -6.89 12.51 -8.48
N ALA A 108 -6.56 13.41 -9.41
CA ALA A 108 -5.49 13.19 -10.38
C ALA A 108 -4.12 13.04 -9.72
N VAL A 109 -3.81 13.90 -8.73
CA VAL A 109 -2.56 13.83 -7.98
C VAL A 109 -2.45 12.53 -7.20
N LEU A 110 -3.48 12.16 -6.42
CA LEU A 110 -3.49 10.93 -5.64
C LEU A 110 -3.44 9.68 -6.53
N LYS A 111 -4.19 9.65 -7.65
CA LYS A 111 -4.09 8.57 -8.65
C LYS A 111 -2.69 8.47 -9.25
N SER A 112 -2.01 9.60 -9.52
CA SER A 112 -0.64 9.59 -10.02
C SER A 112 0.36 9.02 -9.01
N PHE A 113 0.15 9.25 -7.71
CA PHE A 113 0.95 8.65 -6.65
C PHE A 113 0.63 7.16 -6.51
N LEU A 114 -0.66 6.80 -6.46
CA LEU A 114 -1.09 5.41 -6.37
C LEU A 114 -0.57 4.58 -7.55
N ALA A 115 -0.58 5.10 -8.77
CA ALA A 115 -0.04 4.41 -9.96
C ALA A 115 1.49 4.22 -9.92
N LYS A 116 2.24 5.13 -9.27
CA LYS A 116 3.69 4.95 -9.05
C LYS A 116 3.99 3.87 -8.01
N ILE A 117 3.00 3.51 -7.23
CA ILE A 117 3.11 2.67 -6.05
C ILE A 117 2.58 1.26 -6.36
N TYR A 118 1.36 1.16 -6.88
CA TYR A 118 0.70 -0.10 -7.25
C TYR A 118 1.31 -0.66 -8.53
N LYS A 119 1.82 -1.89 -8.44
CA LYS A 119 2.59 -2.55 -9.49
C LYS A 119 3.64 -1.61 -10.06
N ARG A 120 4.75 -1.43 -9.33
CA ARG A 120 6.00 -0.92 -9.92
C ARG A 120 6.27 -1.72 -11.19
N GLN A 121 5.81 -1.21 -12.33
CA GLN A 121 6.32 -1.59 -13.62
C GLN A 121 7.77 -1.17 -13.58
N LYS A 122 8.66 -2.16 -13.56
CA LYS A 122 10.04 -1.95 -13.95
C LYS A 122 10.09 -1.28 -15.32
#